data_AF-A0A932VXB2-F1
#
_entry.id   AF-A0A932VXB2-F1
#
_cell.length_a   1.000
_cell.length_b   1.000
_cell.length_c   1.000
_cell.angle_alpha   90.00
_cell.angle_beta   90.00
_cell.angle_gamma   90.00
#
_symmetry.space_group_name_H-M   'P 1'
#
loop_
_entity.id
_entity.type
_entity.pdbx_description
1 polymer ?
#
loop_
_entity_poly.entity_id
_entity_poly.type
_entity_poly.pdbx_seq_one_letter_code
_entity_poly.pdbx_strand_id
1 'polypeptide(L)'
;MALEQDQRISDVVKREQSRLRNFIRRRVPDPRDAEDILQDVFYELVEANRLLMPIEHVTGWLFRVARNRITDLFRKKRPESFSDTD
;
A
#
# COMPACT_ATOMS: atom_id res chain seq x y z
N MET A 1 10.78 11.76 -20.71
CA MET A 1 9.33 11.76 -20.43
C MET A 1 8.88 10.53 -19.64
N ALA A 2 8.66 9.33 -20.22
CA ALA A 2 8.25 8.15 -19.43
C ALA A 2 9.40 7.53 -18.59
N LEU A 3 10.57 7.35 -19.21
CA LEU A 3 11.76 6.77 -18.55
C LEU A 3 12.25 7.58 -17.33
N GLU A 4 12.13 8.91 -17.37
CA GLU A 4 12.52 9.78 -16.24
C GLU A 4 11.55 9.65 -15.06
N GLN A 5 10.27 9.42 -15.34
CA GLN A 5 9.26 9.18 -14.32
C GLN A 5 9.48 7.81 -13.66
N ASP A 6 9.77 6.78 -14.45
CA ASP A 6 10.11 5.44 -13.96
C ASP A 6 11.32 5.48 -13.02
N GLN A 7 12.38 6.21 -13.42
CA GLN A 7 13.57 6.37 -12.62
C GLN A 7 13.28 7.09 -11.30
N ARG A 8 12.57 8.23 -11.36
CA ARG A 8 12.16 8.99 -10.16
C ARG A 8 11.35 8.13 -9.18
N ILE A 9 10.41 7.34 -9.70
CA ILE A 9 9.58 6.45 -8.87
C ILE A 9 10.45 5.35 -8.26
N SER A 10 11.33 4.70 -9.05
CA SER A 10 12.23 3.67 -8.55
C SER A 10 13.13 4.18 -7.42
N ASP A 11 13.65 5.38 -7.53
CA ASP A 11 14.51 5.98 -6.49
C ASP A 11 13.75 6.27 -5.21
N VAL A 12 12.50 6.75 -5.31
CA VAL A 12 11.64 6.93 -4.13
C VAL A 12 11.30 5.58 -3.51
N VAL A 13 10.95 4.57 -4.30
CA VAL A 13 10.65 3.22 -3.81
C VAL A 13 11.83 2.64 -3.05
N LYS A 14 13.03 2.66 -3.64
CA LYS A 14 14.26 2.16 -3.00
C LYS A 14 14.52 2.83 -1.65
N ARG A 15 14.31 4.14 -1.56
CA ARG A 15 14.50 4.90 -0.32
C ARG A 15 13.44 4.59 0.73
N GLU A 16 12.18 4.44 0.33
CA GLU A 16 11.05 4.33 1.25
C GLU A 16 10.67 2.88 1.58
N GLN A 17 11.14 1.88 0.83
CA GLN A 17 10.76 0.47 0.99
C GLN A 17 10.91 -0.02 2.43
N SER A 18 12.06 0.20 3.06
CA SER A 18 12.31 -0.20 4.46
C SER A 18 11.39 0.51 5.44
N ARG A 19 11.11 1.80 5.22
CA ARG A 19 10.22 2.59 6.08
C ARG A 19 8.77 2.13 5.93
N LEU A 20 8.32 1.86 4.71
CA LEU A 20 6.98 1.37 4.39
C LEU A 20 6.76 -0.03 4.99
N ARG A 21 7.71 -0.95 4.78
CA ARG A 21 7.67 -2.29 5.37
C ARG A 21 7.58 -2.24 6.89
N ASN A 22 8.40 -1.42 7.54
CA ASN A 22 8.35 -1.23 8.99
C ASN A 22 7.03 -0.61 9.46
N PHE A 23 6.47 0.34 8.69
CA PHE A 23 5.18 0.94 8.98
C PHE A 23 4.04 -0.09 8.97
N ILE A 24 4.03 -1.00 7.99
CA ILE A 24 3.04 -2.08 7.85
C ILE A 24 3.23 -3.10 8.97
N ARG A 25 4.45 -3.62 9.18
CA ARG A 25 4.75 -4.63 10.21
C ARG A 25 4.43 -4.18 11.64
N ARG A 26 4.49 -2.88 11.93
CA ARG A 26 4.08 -2.34 13.24
C ARG A 26 2.57 -2.38 13.47
N ARG A 27 1.76 -2.54 12.42
CA ARG A 27 0.30 -2.52 12.45
C ARG A 27 -0.33 -3.86 12.12
N VAL A 28 0.38 -4.73 11.40
CA VAL A 28 -0.09 -6.03 10.94
C VAL A 28 0.76 -7.10 11.63
N PRO A 29 0.21 -7.82 12.62
CA PRO A 29 0.98 -8.81 13.40
C PRO A 29 1.42 -10.03 12.58
N ASP A 30 0.59 -10.47 11.64
CA ASP A 30 0.94 -11.60 10.77
C ASP A 30 1.96 -11.15 9.72
N PRO A 31 3.17 -11.73 9.69
CA PRO A 31 4.19 -11.37 8.73
C PRO A 31 3.79 -11.67 7.27
N ARG A 32 2.89 -12.63 7.03
CA ARG A 32 2.40 -12.95 5.67
C ARG A 32 1.49 -11.84 5.16
N ASP A 33 0.47 -11.49 5.95
CA ASP A 33 -0.42 -10.36 5.62
C ASP A 33 0.36 -9.05 5.44
N ALA A 34 1.40 -8.83 6.24
CA ALA A 34 2.24 -7.64 6.13
C ALA A 34 3.03 -7.61 4.80
N GLU A 35 3.51 -8.76 4.35
CA GLU A 35 4.22 -8.88 3.07
C GLU A 35 3.25 -8.78 1.88
N ASP A 36 2.07 -9.38 1.98
CA ASP A 36 1.01 -9.28 0.96
C ASP A 36 0.58 -7.81 0.77
N ILE A 37 0.34 -7.09 1.86
CA ILE A 37 0.02 -5.65 1.79
C ILE A 37 1.17 -4.85 1.16
N LEU A 38 2.42 -5.18 1.49
CA LEU A 38 3.57 -4.49 0.89
C LEU A 38 3.63 -4.71 -0.63
N GLN A 39 3.37 -5.95 -1.08
CA GLN A 39 3.30 -6.29 -2.50
C GLN A 39 2.15 -5.58 -3.21
N ASP A 40 0.95 -5.57 -2.63
CA ASP A 40 -0.22 -4.87 -3.17
C ASP A 40 0.05 -3.37 -3.38
N VAL A 41 0.70 -2.72 -2.40
CA VAL A 41 1.04 -1.29 -2.49
C VAL A 41 1.99 -1.01 -3.65
N PHE A 42 2.99 -1.87 -3.86
CA PHE A 42 3.92 -1.70 -4.99
C PHE A 42 3.29 -2.07 -6.33
N TYR A 43 2.40 -3.06 -6.36
CA TYR A 43 1.61 -3.39 -7.55
C TYR A 43 0.77 -2.20 -8.00
N GLU A 44 0.02 -1.58 -7.08
CA GLU A 44 -0.77 -0.38 -7.39
C GLU A 44 0.11 0.78 -7.87
N LEU A 45 1.34 0.92 -7.35
CA LEU A 45 2.26 1.96 -7.79
C LEU A 45 2.68 1.76 -9.25
N VAL A 46 3.01 0.52 -9.61
CA VAL A 46 3.37 0.16 -10.99
C VAL A 46 2.20 0.41 -11.92
N GLU A 47 0.99 -0.01 -11.54
CA GLU A 47 -0.21 0.22 -12.35
C GLU A 47 -0.55 1.71 -12.49
N ALA A 48 -0.48 2.49 -11.41
CA ALA A 48 -0.70 3.93 -11.45
C ALA A 48 0.32 4.64 -12.35
N ASN A 49 1.57 4.19 -12.34
CA ASN A 49 2.61 4.70 -13.22
C ASN A 49 2.36 4.33 -14.70
N ARG A 50 1.96 3.08 -14.98
CA ARG A 50 1.61 2.63 -16.35
C ARG A 50 0.43 3.41 -16.93
N LEU A 51 -0.53 3.79 -16.08
CA LEU A 51 -1.67 4.62 -16.46
C LEU A 51 -1.35 6.12 -16.51
N LEU A 52 -0.08 6.52 -16.34
CA LEU A 52 0.38 7.90 -16.32
C LEU A 52 -0.40 8.79 -15.34
N MET A 53 -0.84 8.22 -14.22
CA MET A 53 -1.54 9.01 -13.21
C MET A 53 -0.57 10.00 -12.55
N PRO A 54 -0.95 11.28 -12.41
CA PRO A 54 -0.09 12.28 -11.80
C PRO A 54 0.01 12.03 -10.29
N ILE A 55 1.09 11.37 -9.86
CA ILE A 55 1.42 11.22 -8.44
C ILE A 55 2.40 12.32 -8.05
N GLU A 56 1.88 13.44 -7.55
CA GLU A 56 2.71 14.58 -7.12
C GLU A 56 3.70 14.18 -6.00
N HIS A 57 3.23 13.35 -5.05
CA HIS A 57 3.97 12.92 -3.87
C HIS A 57 3.92 11.40 -3.66
N VAL A 58 4.82 10.68 -4.35
CA VAL A 58 4.90 9.20 -4.32
C VAL A 58 4.98 8.64 -2.90
N THR A 59 5.78 9.25 -2.02
CA THR A 59 5.87 8.82 -0.61
C THR A 59 4.52 8.95 0.11
N GLY A 60 3.83 10.09 0.00
CA GLY A 60 2.53 10.28 0.63
C GLY A 60 1.48 9.30 0.10
N TRP A 61 1.52 9.05 -1.21
CA TRP A 61 0.65 8.08 -1.87
C TRP A 61 0.89 6.65 -1.37
N LEU A 62 2.14 6.19 -1.28
CA LEU A 62 2.50 4.85 -0.78
C LEU A 62 1.93 4.58 0.63
N PHE A 63 2.12 5.52 1.55
CA PHE A 63 1.64 5.36 2.92
C PHE A 63 0.11 5.46 3.03
N ARG A 64 -0.54 6.21 2.12
CA ARG A 64 -2.00 6.25 2.03
C ARG A 64 -2.56 4.91 1.58
N VAL A 65 -2.03 4.34 0.51
CA VAL A 65 -2.45 3.02 0.00
C VAL A 65 -2.23 1.95 1.06
N ALA A 66 -1.05 1.91 1.68
CA ALA A 66 -0.75 0.97 2.77
C ALA A 66 -1.74 1.09 3.93
N ARG A 67 -2.09 2.32 4.35
CA ARG A 67 -3.10 2.54 5.40
C ARG A 67 -4.48 2.00 5.01
N ASN A 68 -4.89 2.20 3.76
CA ASN A 68 -6.17 1.70 3.25
C ASN A 68 -6.17 0.16 3.29
N ARG A 69 -5.13 -0.49 2.75
CA ARG A 69 -5.01 -1.96 2.76
C ARG A 69 -5.01 -2.56 4.16
N ILE A 70 -4.34 -1.93 5.11
CA ILE A 70 -4.38 -2.34 6.53
C ILE A 70 -5.82 -2.22 7.09
N THR A 71 -6.51 -1.13 6.77
CA THR A 71 -7.91 -0.91 7.21
C THR A 71 -8.83 -1.98 6.63
N ASP A 72 -8.67 -2.32 5.35
CA ASP A 72 -9.45 -3.34 4.67
C ASP A 72 -9.20 -4.74 5.26
N LEU A 73 -7.94 -5.08 5.55
CA LEU A 73 -7.59 -6.33 6.24
C LEU A 73 -8.34 -6.46 7.57
N PHE A 74 -8.34 -5.41 8.40
CA PHE A 74 -9.01 -5.44 9.70
C PHE A 74 -10.54 -5.40 9.59
N ARG A 75 -11.09 -4.75 8.55
CA ARG A 75 -12.52 -4.82 8.26
C ARG A 75 -12.96 -6.24 7.90
N LYS A 76 -12.21 -6.93 7.03
CA LYS A 76 -12.52 -8.31 6.61
C LYS A 76 -12.37 -9.33 7.74
N LYS A 77 -11.43 -9.11 8.66
CA LYS A 77 -11.23 -9.99 9.83
C LYS A 77 -12.25 -9.79 10.94
N ARG A 78 -12.97 -8.67 10.95
CA ARG A 78 -14.15 -8.51 11.79
C ARG A 78 -15.29 -9.19 11.05
N PRO A 79 -15.77 -10.38 11.46
CA PRO A 79 -17.05 -10.85 10.93
C PRO A 79 -18.06 -9.73 11.20
N GLU A 80 -18.77 -9.30 10.16
CA GLU A 80 -19.93 -8.45 10.36
C GLU A 80 -20.77 -9.15 11.42
N SER A 81 -20.96 -8.49 12.57
CA SER A 81 -21.99 -8.93 13.49
C SER A 81 -23.28 -8.78 12.70
N PHE A 82 -23.75 -9.86 12.10
CA PHE A 82 -25.14 -10.00 11.72
C PHE A 82 -25.92 -9.85 13.04
N SER A 83 -26.25 -8.60 13.39
CA SER A 83 -27.32 -8.35 14.32
C SER A 83 -28.57 -8.74 13.55
N ASP A 84 -28.98 -10.00 13.73
CA ASP A 84 -30.35 -10.43 13.52
C ASP A 84 -31.24 -9.34 14.13
N THR A 85 -31.98 -8.66 13.25
CA THR A 85 -33.05 -7.78 13.68
C THR A 85 -34.29 -8.65 13.62
N ASP A 86 -34.74 -9.07 14.81
CA ASP A 86 -36.07 -9.64 15.06
C ASP A 86 -37.20 -8.75 14.52
#